data_AF-A0A418TDW4-F1
#
_entry.id   AF-A0A418TDW4-F1
#
_cell.length_a   1.000
_cell.length_b   1.000
_cell.length_c   1.000
_cell.angle_alpha   90.00
_cell.angle_beta   90.00
_cell.angle_gamma   90.00
#
_symmetry.space_group_name_H-M   'P 1'
#
loop_
_entity.id
_entity.type
_entity.pdbx_description
1 polymer ?
#
loop_
_entity_poly.entity_id
_entity_poly.type
_entity_poly.pdbx_seq_one_letter_code
_entity_poly.pdbx_strand_id
1 'polypeptide(L)'
;MNPKKPGRPTDSVKDNILKLRIDSDTLDKLDELAEERQTSRSEIIRNVIPVISSKDFESMITLDNLQRLEKYSNQCVEYFQQANFKLKLQDVQANFPAFVSAGEPPVLNIKKPTYKIKILLFGNTVAERVQELLKDVSGISRVYLTPSAVFNNNQMSMEFLPEVMCLQTTLSDNIVLKDAVCDILSRNQILFEIWPAYSITGQTVRIINENNDSYVVPV
;
A
#
# COMPACT_ATOMS: atom_id res chain seq x y z
N MET A 1 -44.41 37.73 -22.99
CA MET A 1 -43.24 36.84 -22.80
C MET A 1 -42.67 37.12 -21.41
N ASN A 2 -42.81 36.21 -20.46
CA ASN A 2 -42.27 36.39 -19.11
C ASN A 2 -40.82 35.87 -19.05
N PRO A 3 -39.86 36.62 -18.48
CA PRO A 3 -38.48 36.20 -18.36
C PRO A 3 -38.35 35.07 -17.33
N LYS A 4 -37.63 34.00 -17.69
CA LYS A 4 -37.27 32.90 -16.79
C LYS A 4 -36.41 33.45 -15.65
N LYS A 5 -36.82 33.19 -14.41
CA LYS A 5 -36.05 33.57 -13.21
C LYS A 5 -34.63 32.99 -13.28
N PRO A 6 -33.58 33.75 -12.90
CA PRO A 6 -32.22 33.24 -12.88
C PRO A 6 -32.08 32.15 -11.82
N GLY A 7 -31.65 30.95 -12.24
CA GLY A 7 -31.29 29.87 -11.33
C GLY A 7 -30.04 30.21 -10.52
N ARG A 8 -29.84 29.49 -9.41
CA ARG A 8 -28.71 29.64 -8.48
C ARG A 8 -27.37 29.60 -9.23
N PRO A 9 -26.40 30.50 -8.96
CA PRO A 9 -25.08 30.45 -9.60
C PRO A 9 -24.37 29.14 -9.25
N THR A 10 -23.81 28.47 -10.25
CA THR A 10 -22.89 27.33 -10.09
C THR A 10 -21.64 27.57 -10.93
N ASP A 11 -20.49 27.16 -10.39
CA ASP A 11 -19.13 27.46 -10.90
C ASP A 11 -18.79 26.87 -12.27
N SER A 12 -19.65 26.03 -12.83
CA SER A 12 -19.52 25.51 -14.20
C SER A 12 -20.87 25.29 -14.85
N VAL A 13 -20.94 25.55 -16.16
CA VAL A 13 -22.15 25.32 -16.95
C VAL A 13 -22.33 23.80 -17.11
N LYS A 14 -23.40 23.26 -16.54
CA LYS A 14 -23.70 21.83 -16.57
C LYS A 14 -24.53 21.52 -17.83
N ASP A 15 -23.85 21.32 -18.96
CA ASP A 15 -24.50 21.24 -20.29
C ASP A 15 -24.90 19.82 -20.75
N ASN A 16 -24.48 18.77 -20.03
CA ASN A 16 -24.74 17.37 -20.44
C ASN A 16 -25.87 16.75 -19.61
N ILE A 17 -26.83 16.13 -20.30
CA ILE A 17 -28.00 15.48 -19.68
C ILE A 17 -27.78 13.96 -19.63
N LEU A 18 -27.83 13.39 -18.43
CA LEU A 18 -27.83 11.94 -18.21
C LEU A 18 -29.28 11.45 -18.05
N LYS A 19 -29.74 10.57 -18.96
CA LYS A 19 -31.06 9.90 -18.86
C LYS A 19 -30.85 8.43 -18.56
N LEU A 20 -31.41 7.96 -17.44
CA LEU A 20 -31.36 6.57 -16.99
C LEU A 20 -32.78 6.01 -16.89
N ARG A 21 -32.94 4.71 -17.20
CA ARG A 21 -34.14 3.96 -16.86
C ARG A 21 -33.79 3.06 -15.68
N ILE A 22 -34.60 3.15 -14.63
CA ILE A 22 -34.48 2.33 -13.42
C ILE A 22 -35.86 1.77 -13.07
N ASP A 23 -35.90 0.65 -12.36
CA ASP A 23 -37.15 0.11 -11.82
C ASP A 23 -37.70 0.97 -10.67
N SER A 24 -38.96 0.72 -10.29
CA SER A 24 -39.65 1.45 -9.21
C SER A 24 -38.89 1.35 -7.90
N ASP A 25 -38.43 0.14 -7.55
CA ASP A 25 -37.82 -0.14 -6.27
C ASP A 25 -36.47 0.60 -6.11
N THR A 26 -35.73 0.78 -7.21
CA THR A 26 -34.49 1.56 -7.24
C THR A 26 -34.75 3.06 -7.19
N LEU A 27 -35.84 3.52 -7.82
CA LEU A 27 -36.25 4.93 -7.74
C LEU A 27 -36.67 5.31 -6.33
N ASP A 28 -37.48 4.47 -5.68
CA ASP A 28 -37.96 4.70 -4.31
C ASP A 28 -36.79 4.78 -3.31
N LYS A 29 -35.80 3.88 -3.43
CA LYS A 29 -34.56 3.95 -2.63
C LYS A 29 -33.75 5.21 -2.88
N LEU A 30 -33.71 5.71 -4.11
CA LEU A 30 -33.00 6.95 -4.43
C LEU A 30 -33.72 8.17 -3.85
N ASP A 31 -35.04 8.09 -3.75
CA ASP A 31 -35.90 9.13 -3.17
C ASP A 31 -35.75 9.18 -1.66
N GLU A 32 -35.80 8.02 -1.00
CA GLU A 32 -35.50 7.88 0.42
C GLU A 32 -34.12 8.46 0.77
N LEU A 33 -33.09 8.12 0.00
CA LEU A 33 -31.73 8.64 0.21
C LEU A 33 -31.61 10.16 -0.02
N ALA A 34 -32.38 10.70 -0.98
CA ALA A 34 -32.42 12.13 -1.26
C ALA A 34 -33.09 12.91 -0.12
N GLU A 35 -34.17 12.36 0.43
CA GLU A 35 -34.87 12.92 1.59
C GLU A 35 -34.00 12.85 2.85
N GLU A 36 -33.38 11.69 3.13
CA GLU A 36 -32.49 11.48 4.27
C GLU A 36 -31.33 12.48 4.27
N ARG A 37 -30.70 12.69 3.11
CA ARG A 37 -29.52 13.56 2.95
C ARG A 37 -29.87 15.01 2.62
N GLN A 38 -31.16 15.36 2.61
CA GLN A 38 -31.67 16.68 2.26
C GLN A 38 -31.06 17.24 0.96
N THR A 39 -30.92 16.37 -0.04
CA THR A 39 -30.25 16.70 -1.30
C THR A 39 -31.06 16.22 -2.50
N SER A 40 -30.60 16.53 -3.71
CA SER A 40 -31.27 16.05 -4.92
C SER A 40 -30.77 14.67 -5.35
N ARG A 41 -31.63 13.89 -5.99
CA ARG A 41 -31.28 12.62 -6.67
C ARG A 41 -30.05 12.77 -7.57
N SER A 42 -29.96 13.90 -8.27
CA SER A 42 -28.81 14.23 -9.13
C SER A 42 -27.52 14.48 -8.36
N GLU A 43 -27.59 15.05 -7.16
CA GLU A 43 -26.43 15.23 -6.28
C GLU A 43 -25.92 13.87 -5.78
N ILE A 44 -26.85 12.97 -5.40
CA ILE A 44 -26.52 11.60 -5.00
C ILE A 44 -25.79 10.88 -6.12
N ILE A 45 -26.35 10.89 -7.33
CA ILE A 45 -25.74 10.23 -8.50
C ILE A 45 -24.36 10.83 -8.82
N ARG A 46 -24.19 12.15 -8.69
CA ARG A 46 -22.89 12.80 -8.90
C ARG A 46 -21.86 12.37 -7.85
N ASN A 47 -22.27 12.23 -6.59
CA ASN A 47 -21.40 11.80 -5.50
C ASN A 47 -21.06 10.29 -5.55
N VAL A 48 -21.77 9.51 -6.37
CA VAL A 48 -21.43 8.10 -6.64
C VAL A 48 -20.24 7.97 -7.60
N ILE A 49 -19.94 9.00 -8.40
CA ILE A 49 -18.75 9.02 -9.27
C ILE A 49 -17.55 9.47 -8.42
N PRO A 50 -16.63 8.57 -8.02
CA PRO A 50 -15.53 8.95 -7.14
C PRO A 50 -14.56 9.88 -7.87
N VAL A 51 -14.26 11.04 -7.28
CA VAL A 51 -13.00 11.74 -7.56
C VAL A 51 -11.94 11.03 -6.73
N ILE A 52 -11.19 10.14 -7.37
CA ILE A 52 -10.12 9.36 -6.72
C ILE A 52 -8.92 10.30 -6.55
N SER A 53 -8.65 10.74 -5.31
CA SER A 53 -7.38 11.41 -4.98
C SER A 53 -6.21 10.42 -5.02
N SER A 54 -4.96 10.89 -5.03
CA SER A 54 -3.78 10.01 -4.91
C SER A 54 -3.87 9.11 -3.66
N LYS A 55 -4.41 9.65 -2.56
CA LYS A 55 -4.65 8.91 -1.32
C LYS A 55 -5.74 7.85 -1.48
N ASP A 56 -6.77 8.14 -2.27
CA ASP A 56 -7.82 7.15 -2.61
C ASP A 56 -7.27 6.07 -3.53
N PHE A 57 -6.35 6.40 -4.44
CA PHE A 57 -5.66 5.42 -5.30
C PHE A 57 -4.72 4.50 -4.51
N GLU A 58 -3.94 5.06 -3.58
CA GLU A 58 -3.07 4.28 -2.68
C GLU A 58 -3.88 3.38 -1.75
N SER A 59 -5.00 3.87 -1.21
CA SER A 59 -5.92 3.07 -0.40
C SER A 59 -6.75 2.07 -1.21
N MET A 60 -6.77 2.16 -2.54
CA MET A 60 -7.26 1.11 -3.44
C MET A 60 -6.25 -0.04 -3.61
N ILE A 61 -4.97 0.14 -3.30
CA ILE A 61 -4.08 -0.96 -2.90
C ILE A 61 -4.41 -1.25 -1.43
N THR A 62 -5.57 -1.86 -1.23
CA THR A 62 -6.32 -1.83 0.03
C THR A 62 -5.52 -2.35 1.23
N LEU A 63 -5.73 -1.72 2.39
CA LEU A 63 -5.33 -2.27 3.69
C LEU A 63 -5.77 -3.74 3.83
N ASP A 64 -6.92 -4.10 3.26
CA ASP A 64 -7.41 -5.47 3.14
C ASP A 64 -6.43 -6.41 2.43
N ASN A 65 -5.77 -5.95 1.35
CA ASN A 65 -4.71 -6.74 0.71
C ASN A 65 -3.54 -6.97 1.67
N LEU A 66 -3.11 -5.96 2.44
CA LEU A 66 -2.04 -6.13 3.42
C LEU A 66 -2.43 -7.10 4.54
N GLN A 67 -3.64 -7.00 5.07
CA GLN A 67 -4.17 -7.93 6.08
C GLN A 67 -4.27 -9.35 5.54
N ARG A 68 -4.73 -9.53 4.31
CA ARG A 68 -4.80 -10.83 3.63
C ARG A 68 -3.40 -11.41 3.40
N LEU A 69 -2.45 -10.58 2.98
CA LEU A 69 -1.05 -10.97 2.84
C LEU A 69 -0.46 -11.39 4.19
N GLU A 70 -0.76 -10.66 5.27
CA GLU A 70 -0.29 -11.00 6.62
C GLU A 70 -0.80 -12.37 7.04
N LYS A 71 -2.09 -12.65 6.79
CA LYS A 71 -2.67 -13.98 7.01
C LYS A 71 -1.91 -15.07 6.26
N TYR A 72 -1.64 -14.90 4.97
CA TYR A 72 -0.86 -15.88 4.18
C TYR A 72 0.57 -16.03 4.69
N SER A 73 1.22 -14.93 5.09
CA SER A 73 2.56 -14.97 5.66
C SER A 73 2.60 -15.65 7.03
N ASN A 74 1.54 -15.54 7.84
CA ASN A 74 1.45 -16.21 9.14
C ASN A 74 1.18 -17.70 8.96
N GLN A 75 0.28 -18.08 8.07
CA GLN A 75 0.08 -19.49 7.68
C GLN A 75 1.36 -20.13 7.14
N CYS A 76 2.13 -19.38 6.35
CA CYS A 76 3.44 -19.81 5.86
C CYS A 76 4.42 -20.07 7.02
N VAL A 77 4.51 -19.15 7.98
CA VAL A 77 5.34 -19.34 9.19
C VAL A 77 4.89 -20.57 9.98
N GLU A 78 3.60 -20.71 10.25
CA GLU A 78 3.05 -21.86 10.99
C GLU A 78 3.36 -23.20 10.31
N TYR A 79 3.23 -23.26 8.98
CA TYR A 79 3.57 -24.45 8.20
C TYR A 79 5.06 -24.81 8.30
N PHE A 80 5.95 -23.84 8.11
CA PHE A 80 7.39 -24.08 8.10
C PHE A 80 8.04 -24.19 9.49
N GLN A 81 7.28 -23.93 10.56
CA GLN A 81 7.66 -24.26 11.94
C GLN A 81 7.42 -25.73 12.29
N GLN A 82 6.69 -26.49 11.46
CA GLN A 82 6.48 -27.93 11.68
C GLN A 82 7.81 -28.69 11.56
N ALA A 83 8.12 -29.53 12.53
CA ALA A 83 9.41 -30.23 12.62
C ALA A 83 9.69 -31.21 11.46
N ASN A 84 8.71 -31.51 10.61
CA ASN A 84 8.75 -32.57 9.62
C ASN A 84 8.26 -32.15 8.22
N PHE A 85 8.24 -30.86 7.90
CA PHE A 85 7.84 -30.45 6.55
C PHE A 85 8.85 -30.94 5.50
N LYS A 86 8.33 -31.35 4.34
CA LYS A 86 9.12 -31.66 3.15
C LYS A 86 8.35 -31.21 1.92
N LEU A 87 8.89 -30.22 1.22
CA LEU A 87 8.23 -29.60 0.08
C LEU A 87 9.19 -29.57 -1.11
N LYS A 88 8.71 -29.79 -2.34
CA LYS A 88 9.57 -29.60 -3.51
C LYS A 88 9.99 -28.13 -3.59
N LEU A 89 11.24 -27.88 -3.93
CA LEU A 89 11.82 -26.53 -3.99
C LEU A 89 11.02 -25.60 -4.91
N GLN A 90 10.56 -26.11 -6.06
CA GLN A 90 9.72 -25.36 -7.00
C GLN A 90 8.35 -24.99 -6.42
N ASP A 91 7.80 -25.80 -5.52
CA ASP A 91 6.46 -25.61 -4.95
C ASP A 91 6.45 -24.50 -3.87
N VAL A 92 7.62 -24.14 -3.33
CA VAL A 92 7.76 -23.06 -2.33
C VAL A 92 7.25 -21.75 -2.91
N GLN A 93 7.84 -21.29 -4.02
CA GLN A 93 7.47 -20.01 -4.62
C GLN A 93 6.12 -20.08 -5.36
N ALA A 94 5.71 -21.27 -5.83
CA ALA A 94 4.43 -21.46 -6.50
C ALA A 94 3.23 -21.36 -5.55
N ASN A 95 3.38 -21.83 -4.31
CA ASN A 95 2.25 -21.99 -3.38
C ASN A 95 2.33 -21.13 -2.12
N PHE A 96 3.48 -20.50 -1.85
CA PHE A 96 3.69 -19.68 -0.64
C PHE A 96 4.23 -18.29 -1.00
N PRO A 97 3.99 -17.27 -0.15
CA PRO A 97 4.65 -15.98 -0.26
C PRO A 97 6.11 -16.07 0.22
N ALA A 98 6.85 -17.05 -0.27
CA ALA A 98 8.19 -17.40 0.15
C ALA A 98 9.06 -17.84 -1.02
N PHE A 99 10.36 -17.81 -0.84
CA PHE A 99 11.34 -18.31 -1.81
C PHE A 99 12.59 -18.79 -1.08
N VAL A 100 13.38 -19.66 -1.71
CA VAL A 100 14.67 -20.10 -1.14
C VAL A 100 15.80 -19.40 -1.88
N SER A 101 16.69 -18.74 -1.15
CA SER A 101 17.91 -18.15 -1.72
C SER A 101 19.02 -19.20 -1.78
N ALA A 102 19.75 -19.23 -2.90
CA ALA A 102 20.79 -20.22 -3.22
C ALA A 102 22.12 -20.04 -2.45
N GLY A 103 22.09 -19.57 -1.21
CA GLY A 103 23.28 -19.43 -0.37
C GLY A 103 23.69 -20.73 0.33
N GLU A 104 24.89 -20.74 0.94
CA GLU A 104 25.34 -21.78 1.87
C GLU A 104 25.44 -21.20 3.29
N PRO A 105 24.56 -21.58 4.23
CA PRO A 105 23.43 -22.50 4.07
C PRO A 105 22.23 -21.85 3.35
N PRO A 106 21.34 -22.65 2.71
CA PRO A 106 20.17 -22.10 2.04
C PRO A 106 19.19 -21.52 3.06
N VAL A 107 18.53 -20.43 2.66
CA VAL A 107 17.60 -19.69 3.52
C VAL A 107 16.23 -19.66 2.87
N LEU A 108 15.22 -20.11 3.60
CA LEU A 108 13.81 -19.91 3.27
C LEU A 108 13.42 -18.50 3.71
N ASN A 109 13.06 -17.67 2.74
CA ASN A 109 12.70 -16.28 2.91
C ASN A 109 11.18 -16.13 2.81
N ILE A 110 10.53 -15.67 3.86
CA ILE A 110 9.08 -15.41 3.91
C ILE A 110 8.86 -13.90 3.77
N LYS A 111 8.02 -13.50 2.81
CA LYS A 111 7.63 -12.10 2.65
C LYS A 111 6.60 -11.74 3.72
N LYS A 112 6.79 -10.63 4.41
CA LYS A 112 5.87 -10.10 5.43
C LYS A 112 5.40 -8.70 5.01
N PRO A 113 4.09 -8.43 4.93
CA PRO A 113 3.60 -7.11 4.51
C PRO A 113 4.05 -6.03 5.49
N THR A 114 4.36 -4.85 4.96
CA THR A 114 4.70 -3.67 5.75
C THR A 114 4.48 -2.38 4.95
N TYR A 115 4.84 -1.24 5.53
CA TYR A 115 4.84 0.07 4.89
C TYR A 115 6.27 0.54 4.61
N LYS A 116 6.39 1.21 3.47
CA LYS A 116 7.56 1.95 3.06
C LYS A 116 7.18 3.42 2.95
N ILE A 117 7.97 4.30 3.54
CA ILE A 117 7.74 5.73 3.52
C ILE A 117 8.84 6.36 2.69
N LYS A 118 8.45 6.92 1.54
CA LYS A 118 9.34 7.68 0.67
C LYS A 118 9.27 9.14 1.07
N ILE A 119 10.42 9.74 1.33
CA ILE A 119 10.52 11.09 1.85
C ILE A 119 10.94 12.01 0.69
N LEU A 120 10.11 13.00 0.39
CA LEU A 120 10.26 13.87 -0.79
C LEU A 120 11.22 15.02 -0.49
N LEU A 121 12.47 14.67 -0.18
CA LEU A 121 13.58 15.58 0.05
C LEU A 121 14.69 15.35 -0.97
N PHE A 122 15.17 16.44 -1.58
CA PHE A 122 16.18 16.43 -2.63
C PHE A 122 17.50 17.03 -2.14
N GLY A 123 18.61 16.54 -2.70
CA GLY A 123 19.96 17.03 -2.42
C GLY A 123 20.88 15.98 -1.80
N ASN A 124 22.16 16.33 -1.65
CA ASN A 124 23.21 15.36 -1.36
C ASN A 124 23.30 14.92 0.10
N THR A 125 22.68 15.65 1.03
CA THR A 125 22.75 15.41 2.49
C THR A 125 21.40 14.97 3.09
N VAL A 126 20.45 14.59 2.23
CA VAL A 126 19.09 14.27 2.66
C VAL A 126 19.01 12.99 3.48
N ALA A 127 19.89 12.02 3.21
CA ALA A 127 19.92 10.76 3.96
C ALA A 127 20.34 11.00 5.42
N GLU A 128 21.40 11.76 5.65
CA GLU A 128 21.89 12.09 7.00
C GLU A 128 20.88 12.94 7.76
N ARG A 129 20.25 13.92 7.09
CA ARG A 129 19.21 14.74 7.69
C ARG A 129 18.01 13.91 8.15
N VAL A 130 17.55 12.97 7.31
CA VAL A 130 16.44 12.08 7.67
C VAL A 130 16.88 11.11 8.78
N GLN A 131 18.09 10.59 8.72
CA GLN A 131 18.63 9.66 9.72
C GLN A 131 18.71 10.32 11.10
N GLU A 132 19.14 11.59 11.17
CA GLU A 132 19.16 12.37 12.40
C GLU A 132 17.75 12.69 12.89
N LEU A 133 16.83 13.05 11.98
CA LEU A 133 15.45 13.35 12.33
C LEU A 133 14.70 12.14 12.92
N LEU A 134 14.99 10.95 12.41
CA LEU A 134 14.34 9.70 12.82
C LEU A 134 15.19 8.86 13.79
N LYS A 135 16.26 9.42 14.37
CA LYS A 135 17.22 8.66 15.19
C LYS A 135 16.61 7.99 16.42
N ASP A 136 15.57 8.61 16.99
CA ASP A 136 14.88 8.11 18.19
C ASP A 136 13.72 7.17 17.84
N VAL A 137 13.46 6.94 16.54
CA VAL A 137 12.42 6.02 16.07
C VAL A 137 13.01 4.62 15.95
N SER A 138 12.65 3.75 16.89
CA SER A 138 13.00 2.33 16.82
C SER A 138 12.08 1.55 15.88
N GLY A 139 12.60 0.47 15.27
CA GLY A 139 11.81 -0.44 14.45
C GLY A 139 11.61 -0.01 13.00
N ILE A 140 12.27 1.05 12.54
CA ILE A 140 12.41 1.36 11.11
C ILE A 140 13.69 0.76 10.53
N SER A 141 13.75 0.61 9.21
CA SER A 141 15.02 0.33 8.51
C SER A 141 15.99 1.50 8.67
N ARG A 142 17.28 1.25 8.37
CA ARG A 142 18.20 2.35 8.03
C ARG A 142 17.60 3.19 6.90
N VAL A 143 17.92 4.48 6.88
CA VAL A 143 17.57 5.32 5.72
C VAL A 143 18.39 4.83 4.52
N TYR A 144 17.71 4.59 3.41
CA TYR A 144 18.36 4.25 2.13
C TYR A 144 17.80 5.10 1.02
N LEU A 145 18.57 5.26 -0.06
CA LEU A 145 18.20 6.09 -1.19
C LEU A 145 17.67 5.22 -2.33
N THR A 146 16.56 5.63 -2.94
CA THR A 146 16.03 4.98 -4.13
C THR A 146 15.96 5.93 -5.32
N PRO A 147 16.30 5.43 -6.52
CA PRO A 147 16.16 6.21 -7.74
C PRO A 147 14.68 6.54 -8.00
N SER A 148 14.39 7.81 -8.28
CA SER A 148 13.08 8.33 -8.63
C SER A 148 13.22 9.27 -9.83
N ALA A 149 12.46 9.01 -10.90
CA ALA A 149 12.41 9.90 -12.04
C ALA A 149 11.61 11.15 -11.66
N VAL A 150 12.21 12.33 -11.86
CA VAL A 150 11.60 13.62 -11.59
C VAL A 150 11.51 14.40 -12.89
N PHE A 151 10.33 14.94 -13.17
CA PHE A 151 10.12 15.80 -14.32
C PHE A 151 9.95 17.24 -13.84
N ASN A 152 10.91 18.10 -14.16
CA ASN A 152 10.90 19.51 -13.76
C ASN A 152 11.37 20.38 -14.93
N ASN A 153 10.72 21.52 -15.16
CA ASN A 153 11.08 22.48 -16.23
C ASN A 153 11.28 21.83 -17.61
N ASN A 154 10.40 20.89 -17.99
CA ASN A 154 10.48 20.11 -19.22
C ASN A 154 11.73 19.23 -19.37
N GLN A 155 12.42 18.95 -18.27
CA GLN A 155 13.57 18.06 -18.22
C GLN A 155 13.30 16.91 -17.24
N MET A 156 13.70 15.71 -17.64
CA MET A 156 13.65 14.54 -16.79
C MET A 156 15.02 14.34 -16.14
N SER A 157 15.07 14.29 -14.82
CA SER A 157 16.25 13.89 -14.04
C SER A 157 15.97 12.64 -13.22
N MET A 158 17.04 11.94 -12.86
CA MET A 158 16.99 10.86 -11.88
C MET A 158 17.48 11.40 -10.55
N GLU A 159 16.58 11.51 -9.58
CA GLU A 159 16.90 11.91 -8.22
C GLU A 159 16.92 10.68 -7.32
N PHE A 160 17.67 10.78 -6.22
CA PHE A 160 17.73 9.73 -5.21
C PHE A 160 17.02 10.20 -3.95
N LEU A 161 15.86 9.60 -3.66
CA LEU A 161 15.01 10.00 -2.55
C LEU A 161 15.22 9.08 -1.34
N PRO A 162 15.25 9.63 -0.11
CA PRO A 162 15.32 8.84 1.10
C PRO A 162 14.05 8.02 1.33
N GLU A 163 14.24 6.78 1.76
CA GLU A 163 13.18 5.85 2.12
C GLU A 163 13.49 5.16 3.46
N VAL A 164 12.42 4.84 4.19
CA VAL A 164 12.47 3.97 5.37
C VAL A 164 11.34 2.94 5.29
N MET A 165 11.57 1.74 5.83
CA MET A 165 10.54 0.70 5.98
C MET A 165 10.18 0.52 7.46
N CYS A 166 8.92 0.21 7.75
CA CYS A 166 8.50 -0.21 9.09
C CYS A 166 8.82 -1.70 9.27
N LEU A 167 9.48 -2.09 10.36
CA LEU A 167 10.01 -3.44 10.55
C LEU A 167 9.54 -4.07 11.88
N GLN A 168 8.35 -3.70 12.34
CA GLN A 168 7.69 -4.36 13.47
C GLN A 168 7.19 -5.75 13.09
N THR A 169 6.93 -6.57 14.12
CA THR A 169 6.55 -7.98 13.98
C THR A 169 5.16 -8.17 13.38
N THR A 170 4.23 -7.26 13.66
CA THR A 170 2.84 -7.33 13.13
C THR A 170 2.53 -6.14 12.23
N LEU A 171 1.57 -6.32 11.32
CA LEU A 171 1.07 -5.23 10.49
C LEU A 171 0.45 -4.13 11.35
N SER A 172 -0.24 -4.48 12.44
CA SER A 172 -0.84 -3.52 13.37
C SER A 172 0.22 -2.60 14.00
N ASP A 173 1.33 -3.17 14.45
CA ASP A 173 2.45 -2.39 15.00
C ASP A 173 3.13 -1.55 13.91
N ASN A 174 3.22 -2.08 12.68
CA ASN A 174 3.73 -1.33 11.53
C ASN A 174 2.83 -0.15 11.14
N ILE A 175 1.49 -0.24 11.34
CA ILE A 175 0.58 0.90 11.15
C ILE A 175 0.91 2.01 12.14
N VAL A 176 1.03 1.68 13.43
CA VAL A 176 1.36 2.63 14.50
C VAL A 176 2.72 3.28 14.26
N LEU A 177 3.73 2.48 13.92
CA LEU A 177 5.06 3.00 13.61
C LEU A 177 5.06 3.92 12.39
N LYS A 178 4.36 3.53 11.32
CA LYS A 178 4.21 4.35 10.11
C LYS A 178 3.56 5.69 10.44
N ASP A 179 2.48 5.70 11.21
CA ASP A 179 1.80 6.93 11.63
C ASP A 179 2.72 7.83 12.47
N ALA A 180 3.52 7.26 13.38
CA ALA A 180 4.50 8.00 14.17
C ALA A 180 5.60 8.66 13.31
N VAL A 181 6.12 7.95 12.30
CA VAL A 181 7.09 8.52 11.34
C VAL A 181 6.44 9.65 10.54
N CYS A 182 5.22 9.45 10.02
CA CYS A 182 4.48 10.45 9.27
C CYS A 182 4.26 11.72 10.11
N ASP A 183 3.88 11.59 11.38
CA ASP A 183 3.71 12.71 12.31
C ASP A 183 5.01 13.52 12.49
N ILE A 184 6.16 12.85 12.64
CA ILE A 184 7.46 13.52 12.76
C ILE A 184 7.77 14.30 11.48
N LEU A 185 7.57 13.69 10.31
CA LEU A 185 7.82 14.35 9.02
C LEU A 185 6.89 15.55 8.81
N SER A 186 5.59 15.41 9.11
CA SER A 186 4.61 16.50 9.01
C SER A 186 4.93 17.67 9.93
N ARG A 187 5.33 17.42 11.19
CA ARG A 187 5.74 18.48 12.13
C ARG A 187 6.96 19.27 11.64
N ASN A 188 7.81 18.63 10.85
CA ASN A 188 8.98 19.23 10.23
C ASN A 188 8.72 19.77 8.82
N GLN A 189 7.46 19.82 8.38
CA GLN A 189 7.03 20.30 7.06
C GLN A 189 7.71 19.54 5.90
N ILE A 190 8.00 18.26 6.11
CA ILE A 190 8.59 17.38 5.12
C ILE A 190 7.47 16.60 4.43
N LEU A 191 7.43 16.66 3.10
CA LEU A 191 6.50 15.89 2.28
C LEU A 191 6.96 14.43 2.15
N PHE A 192 6.01 13.51 2.07
CA PHE A 192 6.27 12.07 1.96
C PHE A 192 5.13 11.34 1.23
N GLU A 193 5.43 10.15 0.75
CA GLU A 193 4.48 9.18 0.18
C GLU A 193 4.55 7.87 0.96
N ILE A 194 3.40 7.19 1.08
CA ILE A 194 3.29 5.91 1.79
C ILE A 194 3.00 4.83 0.76
N TRP A 195 3.83 3.79 0.77
CA TRP A 195 3.73 2.67 -0.16
C TRP A 195 3.52 1.36 0.60
N PRO A 196 2.51 0.55 0.23
CA PRO A 196 2.45 -0.86 0.60
C PRO A 196 3.75 -1.57 0.15
N ALA A 197 4.34 -2.36 1.03
CA ALA A 197 5.60 -3.05 0.78
C ALA A 197 5.63 -4.41 1.48
N TYR A 198 6.76 -5.12 1.39
CA TYR A 198 7.02 -6.30 2.20
C TYR A 198 8.47 -6.31 2.71
N SER A 199 8.66 -6.73 3.95
CA SER A 199 9.95 -7.14 4.48
C SER A 199 10.16 -8.64 4.25
N ILE A 200 11.38 -9.12 4.49
CA ILE A 200 11.73 -10.53 4.35
C ILE A 200 12.26 -11.03 5.69
N THR A 201 11.70 -12.15 6.15
CA THR A 201 12.20 -12.89 7.31
C THR A 201 12.79 -14.22 6.83
N GLY A 202 14.04 -14.49 7.20
CA GLY A 202 14.76 -15.68 6.78
C GLY A 202 14.85 -16.74 7.87
N GLN A 203 14.71 -18.01 7.50
CA GLN A 203 15.09 -19.16 8.33
C GLN A 203 16.00 -20.11 7.55
N THR A 204 17.02 -20.63 8.22
CA THR A 204 17.92 -21.62 7.61
C THR A 204 17.18 -22.93 7.38
N VAL A 205 17.40 -23.53 6.21
CA VAL A 205 16.81 -24.81 5.80
C VAL A 205 17.88 -25.72 5.21
N ARG A 206 17.53 -26.97 4.92
CA ARG A 206 18.34 -27.88 4.11
C ARG A 206 17.66 -28.15 2.77
N ILE A 207 18.46 -28.38 1.74
CA ILE A 207 18.00 -28.88 0.45
C ILE A 207 18.48 -30.32 0.30
N ILE A 208 17.56 -31.24 0.06
CA ILE A 208 17.86 -32.66 -0.21
C ILE A 208 17.42 -33.00 -1.64
N ASN A 209 18.22 -33.80 -2.35
CA ASN A 209 17.90 -34.22 -3.72
C ASN A 209 17.46 -35.69 -3.73
N GLU A 210 16.27 -35.97 -4.24
CA GLU A 210 15.69 -37.31 -4.33
C GLU A 210 14.92 -37.46 -5.65
N ASN A 211 15.14 -38.57 -6.38
CA ASN A 211 14.39 -38.89 -7.61
C ASN A 211 14.34 -37.74 -8.63
N ASN A 212 15.48 -37.06 -8.85
CA ASN A 212 15.64 -35.87 -9.71
C ASN A 212 14.91 -34.60 -9.25
N ASP A 213 14.29 -34.60 -8.07
CA ASP A 213 13.66 -33.43 -7.46
C ASP A 213 14.50 -32.91 -6.27
N SER A 214 14.50 -31.60 -6.08
CA SER A 214 15.05 -30.95 -4.87
C SER A 214 13.93 -30.64 -3.89
N TYR A 215 14.16 -30.93 -2.60
CA TYR A 215 13.20 -30.70 -1.52
C TYR A 215 13.79 -29.79 -0.45
N VAL A 216 12.96 -28.91 0.08
CA VAL A 216 13.26 -28.07 1.24
C VAL A 216 12.76 -28.79 2.48
N VAL A 217 13.64 -28.93 3.46
CA VAL A 217 13.38 -29.58 4.75
C VAL A 217 13.97 -28.74 5.89
N PRO A 218 13.46 -28.85 7.13
CA PRO A 218 14.05 -28.16 8.28
C PRO A 218 15.49 -28.62 8.55
N VAL A 219 16.28 -27.74 9.18
CA VAL A 219 17.62 -28.05 9.71
C VAL A 219 17.52 -29.06 10.85
#